data_AF-A0A1W0D5Y6-F1
#
_entry.id   AF-A0A1W0D5Y6-F1
#
_cell.length_a   1.000
_cell.length_b   1.000
_cell.length_c   1.000
_cell.angle_alpha   90.00
_cell.angle_beta   90.00
_cell.angle_gamma   90.00
#
_symmetry.space_group_name_H-M   'P 1'
#
loop_
_entity.id
_entity.type
_entity.pdbx_description
1 polymer ?
#
loop_
_entity_poly.entity_id
_entity_poly.type
_entity_poly.pdbx_seq_one_letter_code
_entity_poly.pdbx_strand_id
1 'polypeptide(L)'
;MNWKLIVAGLVLAAVAWLGWDFSQRGAERDAAQAKAKQAQFVLAAKAKQDAVSAKVDASATATAQHTQVVYRTINKEVTKYVETHPASCTLPAGWVQLHNAAALGQLPDATGAAHDASGAASAAE
;
A
#
# COMPACT_ATOMS: atom_id res chain seq x y z
N MET A 1 -69.72 1.75 -46.02
CA MET A 1 -68.33 1.85 -45.53
C MET A 1 -68.11 3.28 -45.07
N ASN A 2 -67.92 3.50 -43.76
CA ASN A 2 -67.91 4.85 -43.18
C ASN A 2 -66.58 5.57 -43.44
N TRP A 3 -66.46 6.19 -44.62
CA TRP A 3 -65.31 6.98 -45.08
C TRP A 3 -64.73 7.92 -44.02
N LYS A 4 -65.59 8.53 -43.19
CA LYS A 4 -65.20 9.42 -42.10
C LYS A 4 -64.33 8.73 -41.03
N LEU A 5 -64.56 7.44 -40.77
CA LEU A 5 -63.75 6.66 -39.82
C LEU A 5 -62.37 6.31 -40.40
N ILE A 6 -62.28 6.09 -41.71
CA ILE A 6 -61.01 5.82 -42.40
C ILE A 6 -60.12 7.07 -42.36
N VAL A 7 -60.71 8.24 -42.66
CA VAL A 7 -59.98 9.52 -42.60
C VAL A 7 -59.56 9.84 -41.17
N ALA A 8 -60.42 9.63 -40.18
CA ALA A 8 -60.06 9.84 -38.77
C ALA A 8 -58.93 8.91 -38.30
N GLY A 9 -58.95 7.63 -38.72
CA GLY A 9 -57.89 6.66 -38.43
C GLY A 9 -56.54 7.07 -39.04
N LEU A 10 -56.53 7.56 -40.28
CA LEU A 10 -55.32 8.04 -40.94
C LEU A 10 -54.73 9.28 -40.26
N VAL A 11 -55.57 10.22 -39.83
CA VAL A 11 -55.12 11.42 -39.10
C VAL A 11 -54.48 11.02 -37.76
N LEU A 12 -55.10 10.12 -37.01
CA LEU A 12 -54.54 9.62 -35.74
C LEU A 12 -53.21 8.89 -35.95
N ALA A 13 -53.11 8.06 -36.99
CA ALA A 13 -51.86 7.38 -37.32
C ALA A 13 -50.75 8.37 -37.68
N ALA A 14 -51.04 9.42 -38.45
CA ALA A 14 -50.08 10.45 -38.81
C ALA A 14 -49.57 11.23 -37.59
N VAL A 15 -50.46 11.61 -36.67
CA VAL A 15 -50.08 12.31 -35.43
C VAL A 15 -49.24 11.42 -34.51
N ALA A 16 -49.59 10.14 -34.38
CA ALA A 16 -48.82 9.19 -33.59
C ALA A 16 -47.39 9.01 -34.14
N TRP A 17 -47.25 8.97 -35.47
CA TRP A 17 -45.95 8.81 -36.12
C TRP A 17 -45.05 10.05 -35.94
N LEU A 18 -45.62 11.24 -36.09
CA LEU A 18 -44.92 12.50 -35.82
C LEU A 18 -44.54 12.66 -34.34
N GLY A 19 -45.42 12.26 -33.42
CA GLY A 19 -45.14 12.26 -31.99
C GLY A 19 -44.00 11.31 -31.61
N TRP A 20 -43.92 10.14 -32.25
CA TRP A 20 -42.86 9.16 -32.01
C TRP A 20 -41.48 9.67 -32.45
N ASP A 21 -41.39 10.25 -33.66
CA ASP A 21 -40.12 10.83 -34.17
C ASP A 21 -39.65 12.00 -33.30
N PHE A 22 -40.57 12.85 -32.85
CA PHE A 22 -40.23 13.96 -31.96
C PHE A 22 -39.76 13.47 -30.57
N SER A 23 -40.41 12.44 -30.03
CA SER A 23 -40.04 11.85 -28.75
C SER A 23 -38.67 11.16 -28.80
N GLN A 24 -38.34 10.46 -29.89
CA GLN A 24 -37.04 9.81 -30.08
C GLN A 24 -35.91 10.85 -30.09
N ARG A 25 -36.07 11.94 -30.84
CA ARG A 25 -35.06 13.01 -30.91
C ARG A 25 -34.84 13.73 -29.59
N GLY A 26 -35.89 13.87 -28.77
CA GLY A 26 -35.77 14.38 -27.40
C GLY A 26 -34.97 13.43 -26.51
N ALA A 27 -35.33 12.15 -26.51
CA ALA A 27 -34.67 11.13 -25.71
C ALA A 27 -33.17 10.97 -26.04
N GLU A 28 -32.79 11.06 -27.31
CA GLU A 28 -31.39 11.02 -27.74
C GLU A 28 -30.57 12.20 -27.19
N ARG A 29 -31.15 13.41 -27.18
CA ARG A 29 -30.49 14.61 -26.63
C ARG A 29 -30.33 14.51 -25.13
N ASP A 30 -31.35 14.05 -24.41
CA ASP A 30 -31.28 13.86 -22.97
C ASP A 30 -30.27 12.77 -22.58
N ALA A 31 -30.23 11.67 -23.34
CA ALA A 31 -29.24 10.62 -23.16
C ALA A 31 -27.81 11.12 -23.46
N ALA A 32 -27.63 11.94 -24.49
CA ALA A 32 -26.33 12.55 -24.81
C ALA A 32 -25.86 13.51 -23.70
N GLN A 33 -26.77 14.34 -23.17
CA GLN A 33 -26.46 15.24 -22.04
C GLN A 33 -26.15 14.46 -20.76
N ALA A 34 -26.90 13.39 -20.46
CA ALA A 34 -26.65 12.53 -19.32
C ALA A 34 -25.25 11.88 -19.40
N LYS A 35 -24.90 11.35 -20.59
CA LYS A 35 -23.56 10.79 -20.85
C LYS A 35 -22.46 11.85 -20.71
N ALA A 36 -22.67 13.07 -21.21
CA ALA A 36 -21.70 14.15 -21.08
C ALA A 36 -21.46 14.53 -19.61
N LYS A 37 -22.53 14.66 -18.81
CA LYS A 37 -22.42 14.90 -17.36
C LYS A 37 -21.68 13.77 -16.66
N GLN A 38 -22.02 12.52 -16.98
CA GLN A 38 -21.35 11.35 -16.40
C GLN A 38 -19.85 11.33 -16.76
N ALA A 39 -19.49 11.63 -18.00
CA ALA A 39 -18.10 11.74 -18.42
C ALA A 39 -17.34 12.83 -17.64
N GLN A 40 -17.97 13.99 -17.39
CA GLN A 40 -17.38 15.04 -16.55
C GLN A 40 -17.15 14.60 -15.11
N PHE A 41 -18.10 13.86 -14.51
CA PHE A 41 -17.93 13.32 -13.17
C PHE A 41 -16.80 12.29 -13.10
N VAL A 42 -16.70 11.41 -14.09
CA VAL A 42 -15.62 10.42 -14.17
C VAL A 42 -14.27 11.10 -14.35
N LEU A 43 -14.18 12.12 -15.20
CA LEU A 43 -12.96 12.91 -15.39
C LEU A 43 -12.55 13.65 -14.12
N ALA A 44 -13.50 14.27 -13.42
CA ALA A 44 -13.23 14.95 -12.16
C ALA A 44 -12.80 13.98 -11.05
N ALA A 45 -13.40 12.79 -10.99
CA ALA A 45 -12.99 11.74 -10.07
C ALA A 45 -11.57 11.24 -10.40
N LYS A 46 -11.27 11.03 -11.68
CA LYS A 46 -9.95 10.60 -12.14
C LYS A 46 -8.87 11.63 -11.86
N ALA A 47 -9.13 12.92 -12.11
CA ALA A 47 -8.20 14.00 -11.79
C ALA A 47 -7.89 14.07 -10.27
N LYS A 48 -8.89 13.84 -9.42
CA LYS A 48 -8.69 13.76 -7.96
C LYS A 48 -7.86 12.53 -7.58
N GLN A 49 -8.10 11.38 -8.20
CA GLN A 49 -7.32 10.16 -7.97
C GLN A 49 -5.86 10.34 -8.39
N ASP A 50 -5.61 10.91 -9.57
CA ASP A 50 -4.25 11.13 -10.09
C ASP A 50 -3.46 12.08 -9.17
N ALA A 51 -4.10 13.14 -8.65
CA ALA A 51 -3.47 14.06 -7.69
C ALA A 51 -3.11 13.38 -6.36
N VAL A 52 -3.95 12.46 -5.88
CA VAL A 52 -3.68 11.69 -4.66
C VAL A 52 -2.55 10.69 -4.89
N SER A 53 -2.58 9.94 -6.00
CA SER A 53 -1.53 8.97 -6.34
C SER A 53 -0.16 9.63 -6.48
N ALA A 54 -0.07 10.78 -7.15
CA ALA A 54 1.19 11.52 -7.29
C ALA A 54 1.77 11.95 -5.93
N LYS A 55 0.93 12.32 -4.96
CA LYS A 55 1.36 12.68 -3.60
C LYS A 55 1.86 11.47 -2.82
N VAL A 56 1.18 10.33 -2.95
CA VAL A 56 1.57 9.09 -2.27
C VAL A 56 2.92 8.58 -2.81
N ASP A 57 3.11 8.54 -4.13
CA ASP A 57 4.37 8.11 -4.74
C ASP A 57 5.56 8.98 -4.31
N ALA A 58 5.38 10.31 -4.27
CA ALA A 58 6.42 11.22 -3.79
C ALA A 58 6.81 10.91 -2.32
N SER A 59 5.82 10.66 -1.46
CA SER A 59 6.07 10.33 -0.05
C SER A 59 6.75 8.96 0.15
N ALA A 60 6.37 7.96 -0.66
CA ALA A 60 6.97 6.63 -0.62
C ALA A 60 8.43 6.68 -1.07
N THR A 61 8.72 7.43 -2.14
CA THR A 61 10.08 7.60 -2.67
C THR A 61 10.99 8.31 -1.65
N ALA A 62 10.49 9.37 -1.00
CA ALA A 62 11.22 10.07 0.05
C ALA A 62 11.51 9.17 1.27
N THR A 63 10.55 8.34 1.67
CA THR A 63 10.70 7.39 2.79
C THR A 63 11.72 6.29 2.46
N ALA A 64 11.71 5.79 1.24
CA ALA A 64 12.69 4.81 0.76
C ALA A 64 14.12 5.37 0.79
N GLN A 65 14.32 6.60 0.30
CA GLN A 65 15.62 7.27 0.35
C GLN A 65 16.11 7.49 1.77
N HIS A 66 15.24 7.94 2.68
CA HIS A 66 15.60 8.13 4.09
C HIS A 66 16.00 6.80 4.75
N THR A 67 15.24 5.73 4.50
CA THR A 67 15.54 4.40 5.05
C THR A 67 16.91 3.89 4.58
N GLN A 68 17.23 4.05 3.29
CA GLN A 68 18.52 3.63 2.74
C GLN A 68 19.70 4.39 3.38
N VAL A 69 19.55 5.69 3.62
CA VAL A 69 20.57 6.51 4.29
C VAL A 69 20.78 6.03 5.72
N VAL A 70 19.70 5.82 6.48
CA VAL A 70 19.77 5.34 7.87
C VAL A 70 20.46 3.97 7.96
N TYR A 71 20.07 3.01 7.11
CA TYR A 71 20.70 1.69 7.09
C TYR A 71 22.19 1.75 6.73
N ARG A 72 22.58 2.62 5.80
CA ARG A 72 23.99 2.81 5.43
C ARG A 72 24.80 3.42 6.58
N THR A 73 24.21 4.37 7.32
CA THR A 73 24.85 4.98 8.50
C THR A 73 25.00 3.97 9.64
N ILE A 74 23.94 3.22 9.97
CA ILE A 74 23.99 2.20 11.03
C ILE A 74 25.05 1.14 10.72
N ASN A 75 25.09 0.61 9.49
CA ASN A 75 26.10 -0.37 9.12
C ASN A 75 27.52 0.18 9.24
N LYS A 76 27.78 1.43 8.84
CA LYS A 76 29.12 2.03 8.95
C LYS A 76 29.57 2.22 10.39
N GLU A 77 28.69 2.72 11.25
CA GLU A 77 29.04 2.99 12.64
C GLU A 77 29.16 1.69 13.45
N VAL A 78 28.21 0.74 13.31
CA VAL A 78 28.27 -0.54 14.06
C VAL A 78 29.51 -1.36 13.66
N THR A 79 29.85 -1.41 12.38
CA THR A 79 31.05 -2.15 11.92
C THR A 79 32.35 -1.48 12.36
N LYS A 80 32.34 -0.20 12.77
CA LYS A 80 33.51 0.47 13.36
C LYS A 80 33.78 0.02 14.79
N TYR A 81 32.76 -0.42 15.52
CA TYR A 81 32.89 -0.88 16.91
C TYR A 81 33.30 -2.35 17.02
N VAL A 82 33.26 -3.11 15.92
CA VAL A 82 33.70 -4.50 15.89
C VAL A 82 34.96 -4.58 15.05
N GLU A 83 36.08 -4.90 15.68
CA GLU A 83 37.34 -5.14 14.98
C GLU A 83 37.14 -6.29 13.98
N THR A 84 37.43 -6.06 12.69
CA THR A 84 37.11 -7.00 11.61
C THR A 84 38.06 -8.20 11.55
N HIS A 85 39.23 -8.09 12.19
CA HIS A 85 40.25 -9.14 12.27
C HIS A 85 40.87 -9.16 13.69
N PRO A 86 40.12 -9.57 14.72
CA PRO A 86 40.69 -9.70 16.05
C PRO A 86 41.82 -10.73 16.01
N ALA A 87 42.99 -10.39 16.57
CA ALA A 87 44.16 -11.27 16.59
C ALA A 87 43.91 -12.58 17.39
N SER A 88 42.88 -12.60 18.24
CA SER A 88 42.44 -13.78 18.98
C SER A 88 40.93 -13.70 19.26
N CYS A 89 40.16 -14.61 18.65
CA CYS A 89 38.75 -14.85 19.02
C CYS A 89 38.68 -15.88 20.15
N THR A 90 39.07 -15.52 21.37
CA THR A 90 38.91 -16.42 22.52
C THR A 90 37.68 -16.04 23.33
N LEU A 91 36.63 -16.84 23.22
CA LEU A 91 35.47 -16.71 24.08
C LEU A 91 35.77 -17.35 25.46
N PRO A 92 35.29 -16.76 26.57
CA PRO A 92 35.45 -17.35 27.89
C PRO A 92 34.85 -18.77 27.95
N ALA A 93 35.60 -19.71 28.55
CA ALA A 93 35.19 -21.12 28.60
C ALA A 93 33.82 -21.33 29.27
N GLY A 94 33.50 -20.54 30.31
CA GLY A 94 32.19 -20.58 30.97
C GLY A 94 31.04 -20.12 30.07
N TRP A 95 31.27 -19.15 29.17
CA TRP A 95 30.25 -18.71 28.20
C TRP A 95 29.96 -19.80 27.17
N VAL A 96 31.01 -20.46 26.67
CA VAL A 96 30.87 -21.59 25.72
C VAL A 96 30.13 -22.76 26.36
N GLN A 97 30.43 -23.06 27.63
CA GLN A 97 29.75 -24.13 28.37
C GLN A 97 28.24 -23.84 28.55
N LEU A 98 27.89 -22.61 28.95
CA LEU A 98 26.50 -22.19 29.09
C LEU A 98 25.75 -22.22 27.75
N HIS A 99 26.36 -21.70 26.68
CA HIS A 99 25.78 -21.68 25.35
C HIS A 99 25.53 -23.10 24.82
N ASN A 100 26.50 -24.00 24.97
CA ASN A 100 26.37 -25.38 24.53
C ASN A 100 25.34 -26.15 25.36
N ALA A 101 25.28 -25.95 26.67
CA ALA A 101 24.26 -26.55 27.52
C ALA A 101 22.85 -26.08 27.15
N ALA A 102 22.67 -24.78 26.89
CA ALA A 102 21.41 -24.22 26.42
C ALA A 102 20.99 -24.76 25.05
N ALA A 103 21.93 -24.88 24.11
CA ALA A 103 21.67 -25.47 22.79
C ALA A 103 21.24 -26.95 22.88
N LEU A 104 21.70 -27.67 23.90
CA LEU A 104 21.35 -29.07 24.20
C LEU A 104 20.15 -29.21 25.15
N GLY A 105 19.57 -28.10 25.63
CA GLY A 105 18.44 -28.10 26.57
C GLY A 105 18.79 -28.63 27.97
N GLN A 106 20.07 -28.57 28.36
CA GLN A 106 20.59 -29.06 29.64
C GLN A 106 20.98 -27.90 30.56
N LEU A 107 20.88 -28.13 31.87
CA LEU A 107 21.45 -27.21 32.87
C LEU A 107 22.96 -27.49 32.98
N PRO A 108 23.85 -26.50 32.87
CA PRO A 108 25.28 -26.73 33.03
C PRO A 108 25.62 -27.11 34.47
N ASP A 109 26.55 -28.05 34.64
CA ASP A 109 27.04 -28.47 35.95
C ASP A 109 27.68 -27.30 36.71
N ALA A 110 27.19 -27.04 37.93
CA ALA A 110 27.63 -25.96 38.81
C ALA A 110 29.10 -26.08 39.30
N THR A 111 29.82 -27.13 38.89
CA THR A 111 31.17 -27.46 39.34
C THR A 111 32.28 -27.01 38.38
N GLY A 112 31.93 -26.44 37.22
CA GLY A 112 32.91 -25.90 36.26
C GLY A 112 33.09 -24.40 36.45
N ALA A 113 34.31 -23.98 36.81
CA ALA A 113 34.87 -22.62 36.90
C ALA A 113 33.88 -21.48 37.24
N ALA A 114 34.13 -20.80 38.36
CA ALA A 114 33.39 -19.63 38.83
C ALA A 114 32.86 -18.81 37.65
N HIS A 115 31.54 -18.81 37.49
CA HIS A 115 30.90 -18.03 36.43
C HIS A 115 31.29 -16.58 36.66
N ASP A 116 32.10 -16.01 35.75
CA ASP A 116 32.48 -14.61 35.79
C ASP A 116 31.20 -13.78 35.65
N ALA A 117 30.60 -13.43 36.79
CA ALA A 117 29.50 -12.50 36.92
C ALA A 117 30.01 -11.05 36.78
N SER A 118 30.93 -10.78 35.86
CA SER A 118 31.44 -9.43 35.60
C SER A 118 30.52 -8.60 34.70
N GLY A 119 29.35 -9.13 34.30
CA GLY A 119 28.40 -8.46 33.42
C GLY A 119 27.35 -7.55 34.09
N ALA A 120 27.31 -7.42 35.43
CA ALA A 120 26.20 -6.75 36.11
C ALA A 120 26.58 -5.61 37.09
N ALA A 121 27.85 -5.20 37.16
CA ALA A 121 28.28 -4.15 38.09
C ALA A 121 29.23 -3.13 37.44
N SER A 122 28.73 -2.38 36.46
CA SER A 122 29.32 -1.10 36.07
C SER A 122 28.25 -0.16 35.51
N ALA A 123 27.23 0.10 36.34
CA ALA A 123 26.28 1.20 36.16
C ALA A 123 26.00 1.84 37.52
N ALA A 124 27.04 2.38 38.15
CA ALA A 124 26.94 3.33 39.25
C ALA A 124 28.29 4.06 39.39
N GLU A 125 28.47 5.12 38.60
CA GLU A 125 29.05 6.42 38.98
C GLU A 125 29.02 7.38 37.79
#